data_AF-A0A2H9RI12-F1
#
_entry.id   AF-A0A2H9RI12-F1
#
_cell.length_a   1.000
_cell.length_b   1.000
_cell.length_c   1.000
_cell.angle_alpha   90.00
_cell.angle_beta   90.00
_cell.angle_gamma   90.00
#
_symmetry.space_group_name_H-M   'P 1'
#
loop_
_entity.id
_entity.type
_entity.pdbx_description
1 polymer ?
#
loop_
_entity_poly.entity_id
_entity_poly.type
_entity_poly.pdbx_seq_one_letter_code
_entity_poly.pdbx_strand_id
1 'polypeptide(L)' 'MKNNKIKKLIKESVLNLINNTTADTKIEKIIGKHEVKTHFVPIRYRIFGGLIQSLNIQFGNFIEVLIHPEFPTPA' A
#
# COMPACT_ATOMS: atom_id res chain seq x y z
N MET A 1 -4.95 25.76 -14.91
CA MET A 1 -5.49 25.46 -13.56
C MET A 1 -5.85 23.98 -13.33
N LYS A 2 -6.59 23.29 -14.22
CA LYS A 2 -6.97 21.86 -14.03
C LYS A 2 -5.78 20.89 -13.85
N ASN A 3 -4.72 21.01 -14.65
CA ASN A 3 -3.55 20.13 -14.57
C ASN A 3 -2.79 20.20 -13.24
N ASN A 4 -2.76 21.36 -12.57
CA ASN A 4 -2.05 21.48 -11.29
C ASN A 4 -2.81 20.79 -10.15
N LYS A 5 -4.15 20.77 -10.20
CA LYS A 5 -4.98 20.08 -9.20
C LYS A 5 -4.82 18.57 -9.29
N ILE A 6 -4.85 18.01 -10.50
CA ILE A 6 -4.63 16.57 -10.74
C ILE A 6 -3.21 16.17 -10.33
N LYS A 7 -2.18 16.94 -10.73
CA LYS A 7 -0.79 16.69 -10.31
C LYS A 7 -0.63 16.67 -8.79
N LYS A 8 -1.25 17.63 -8.09
CA LYS A 8 -1.21 17.70 -6.62
C LYS A 8 -1.87 16.47 -6.00
N LEU A 9 -3.05 16.09 -6.49
CA LEU A 9 -3.80 14.93 -5.98
C LEU A 9 -3.05 13.61 -6.19
N ILE A 10 -2.44 13.41 -7.36
CA ILE A 10 -1.58 12.25 -7.63
C ILE A 10 -0.40 12.23 -6.66
N LYS A 11 0.29 13.37 -6.50
CA LYS A 11 1.46 13.47 -5.62
C LYS A 11 1.10 13.15 -4.17
N GLU A 12 0.03 13.74 -3.64
CA GLU A 12 -0.43 13.50 -2.26
C GLU A 12 -0.85 12.04 -2.05
N SER A 13 -1.54 11.45 -3.03
CA SER A 13 -1.97 10.05 -2.96
C SER A 13 -0.78 9.08 -2.96
N VAL A 14 0.23 9.32 -3.81
CA VAL A 14 1.47 8.53 -3.84
C VAL A 14 2.25 8.70 -2.52
N LEU A 15 2.31 9.91 -1.96
CA LEU A 15 2.97 10.14 -0.67
C LEU A 15 2.27 9.37 0.45
N ASN A 16 0.93 9.41 0.48
CA ASN A 16 0.13 8.66 1.45
C ASN A 16 0.31 7.15 1.30
N LEU A 17 0.37 6.64 0.07
CA LEU A 17 0.68 5.24 -0.24
C LEU A 17 2.01 4.77 0.34
N ILE A 18 3.06 5.58 0.16
CA ILE A 18 4.39 5.30 0.71
C ILE A 18 4.32 5.32 2.24
N ASN A 19 3.83 6.41 2.83
CA ASN A 19 3.77 6.59 4.28
C ASN A 19 2.95 5.48 4.96
N ASN A 20 1.82 5.08 4.38
CA ASN A 20 0.99 3.99 4.90
C ASN A 20 1.65 2.62 4.75
N THR A 21 2.55 2.43 3.78
CA THR A 21 3.24 1.15 3.57
C THR A 21 4.46 1.02 4.47
N THR A 22 5.15 2.13 4.74
CA THR A 22 6.34 2.19 5.60
C THR A 22 6.02 2.48 7.06
N ALA A 23 4.74 2.56 7.44
CA ALA A 23 4.34 2.77 8.83
C ALA A 23 4.79 1.60 9.70
N ASP A 24 5.44 1.90 10.84
CA ASP A 24 5.99 0.91 11.76
C ASP A 24 4.95 -0.12 12.20
N THR A 25 3.72 0.32 12.49
CA THR A 25 2.60 -0.56 12.87
C THR A 25 2.28 -1.61 11.81
N LYS A 26 2.48 -1.30 10.53
CA LYS A 26 2.20 -2.21 9.42
C LYS A 26 3.37 -3.17 9.20
N ILE A 27 4.60 -2.67 9.37
CA ILE A 27 5.82 -3.47 9.35
C ILE A 27 5.76 -4.52 10.48
N GLU A 28 5.44 -4.12 11.70
CA GLU A 28 5.26 -5.01 12.86
C GLU A 28 4.20 -6.07 12.61
N LYS A 29 3.04 -5.69 12.05
CA LYS A 29 1.97 -6.63 11.70
C LYS A 29 2.43 -7.68 10.67
N ILE A 30 3.21 -7.27 9.68
CA ILE A 30 3.76 -8.18 8.66
C ILE A 30 4.81 -9.11 9.29
N ILE A 31 5.69 -8.58 10.14
CA ILE A 31 6.67 -9.37 10.89
C ILE A 31 5.96 -10.46 11.70
N GLY A 32 5.00 -10.08 12.56
CA GLY A 32 4.27 -11.03 13.40
C GLY A 32 3.54 -12.12 12.58
N LYS A 33 2.97 -11.77 11.41
CA LYS A 33 2.33 -12.73 10.51
C LYS A 33 3.30 -13.77 9.92
N HIS A 34 4.57 -13.41 9.75
CA HIS A 34 5.59 -14.27 9.14
C HIS A 34 6.48 -14.99 10.15
N GLU A 35 6.60 -14.49 11.38
CA GLU A 35 7.33 -15.15 12.47
C GLU A 35 6.64 -16.45 12.92
N VAL A 36 5.31 -16.48 12.95
CA VAL A 36 4.54 -17.66 13.38
C VAL A 36 4.47 -18.79 12.33
N LYS A 37 5.00 -18.57 11.12
CA LYS A 37 4.89 -19.51 10.00
C LYS A 37 6.23 -20.12 9.63
N THR A 38 6.35 -21.44 9.78
CA THR A 38 7.43 -22.23 9.18
C THR A 38 7.36 -22.12 7.65
N HIS A 39 8.41 -21.61 7.02
CA HIS A 39 8.47 -21.42 5.58
C HIS A 39 9.90 -21.58 5.09
N PHE A 40 10.07 -22.13 3.88
CA PHE A 40 11.38 -22.30 3.26
C PHE A 40 12.05 -20.99 2.83
N VAL A 41 11.30 -19.87 2.79
CA VAL A 41 11.80 -18.57 2.33
C VAL A 41 12.22 -17.77 3.56
N PRO A 42 13.43 -17.18 3.58
CA PRO A 42 13.89 -16.45 4.75
C PRO A 42 12.97 -15.27 5.09
N ILE A 43 12.83 -14.99 6.39
CA ILE A 43 11.81 -14.07 6.90
C ILE A 43 11.91 -12.66 6.32
N ARG A 44 13.12 -12.14 6.10
CA ARG A 44 13.35 -10.80 5.52
C ARG A 44 12.75 -10.65 4.13
N TYR A 45 12.87 -11.68 3.29
CA TYR A 45 12.28 -11.70 1.95
C TYR A 45 10.75 -11.75 2.01
N ARG A 46 10.19 -12.49 2.97
CA ARG A 46 8.74 -12.57 3.17
C ARG A 46 8.16 -11.24 3.66
N ILE A 47 8.84 -10.57 4.59
CA ILE A 47 8.46 -9.23 5.07
C ILE A 47 8.48 -8.23 3.91
N PHE A 48 9.59 -8.18 3.16
CA PHE A 48 9.73 -7.29 2.02
C PHE A 48 8.69 -7.56 0.92
N GLY A 49 8.45 -8.84 0.60
CA GLY A 49 7.40 -9.25 -0.33
C GLY A 49 5.99 -8.83 0.14
N GLY A 50 5.70 -8.97 1.44
CA GLY A 50 4.45 -8.53 2.03
C GLY A 50 4.25 -7.01 1.95
N LEU A 51 5.32 -6.23 2.11
CA LEU A 51 5.28 -4.78 1.95
C LEU A 51 4.99 -4.38 0.49
N ILE A 52 5.69 -4.98 -0.48
CA ILE A 52 5.44 -4.72 -1.91
C ILE A 52 4.02 -5.14 -2.30
N GLN A 53 3.55 -6.30 -1.82
CA GLN A 53 2.18 -6.75 -2.07
C GLN A 53 1.16 -5.75 -1.51
N SER A 54 1.38 -5.25 -0.29
CA SER A 54 0.50 -4.26 0.32
C SER A 54 0.50 -2.94 -0.46
N LEU A 55 1.65 -2.51 -0.97
CA LEU A 55 1.75 -1.32 -1.82
C LEU A 55 0.96 -1.51 -3.12
N ASN A 56 1.08 -2.68 -3.75
CA ASN A 56 0.40 -2.97 -5.02
C ASN A 56 -1.13 -2.97 -4.87
N ILE A 57 -1.66 -3.54 -3.78
CA ILE A 57 -3.09 -3.49 -3.47
C ILE A 57 -3.57 -2.04 -3.30
N GLN A 58 -2.86 -1.26 -2.48
CA GLN A 58 -3.24 0.13 -2.24
C GLN A 58 -3.13 0.97 -3.52
N PHE A 59 -2.18 0.67 -4.41
CA PHE A 59 -2.07 1.32 -5.72
C PHE A 59 -3.30 1.04 -6.60
N GLY A 60 -3.76 -0.22 -6.64
CA GLY A 60 -5.02 -0.58 -7.30
C GLY A 60 -6.20 0.24 -6.77
N ASN A 61 -6.35 0.32 -5.44
CA ASN A 61 -7.41 1.11 -4.80
C ASN A 61 -7.31 2.61 -5.16
N PHE A 62 -6.10 3.15 -5.28
CA PHE A 62 -5.89 4.53 -5.71
C PHE A 62 -6.36 4.78 -7.14
N ILE A 63 -6.04 3.86 -8.07
CA ILE A 63 -6.51 3.96 -9.46
C ILE A 63 -8.04 3.86 -9.51
N GLU A 64 -8.65 2.98 -8.72
CA GLU A 64 -10.10 2.85 -8.60
C GLU A 64 -10.74 4.19 -8.19
N VAL A 65 -10.25 4.82 -7.13
CA VAL A 65 -10.76 6.12 -6.65
C VAL A 65 -10.56 7.24 -7.69
N LEU A 66 -9.46 7.20 -8.44
CA LEU A 66 -9.21 8.19 -9.49
C LEU A 66 -10.17 8.05 -10.68
N ILE A 67 -10.51 6.83 -11.08
CA ILE A 67 -11.35 6.54 -12.25
C ILE A 67 -12.84 6.58 -11.87
N HIS A 68 -13.19 6.11 -10.66
CA HIS A 68 -14.54 5.96 -10.13
C HIS A 68 -14.73 6.65 -8.77
N PRO A 69 -14.65 7.99 -8.70
CA PRO A 69 -14.72 8.71 -7.43
C PRO A 69 -16.07 8.61 -6.68
N GLU A 70 -17.12 8.05 -7.30
CA GLU A 70 -18.46 7.91 -6.73
C GLU A 70 -18.74 6.51 -6.13
N PHE A 71 -17.83 5.55 -6.28
CA PHE A 71 -18.00 4.18 -5.76
C PHE A 71 -16.94 3.89 -4.70
N PRO A 72 -17.30 3.74 -3.41
CA PRO A 72 -16.33 3.36 -2.38
C PRO A 72 -15.88 1.92 -2.64
N THR A 73 -14.56 1.69 -2.59
CA THR A 73 -13.97 0.35 -2.67
C THR A 73 -14.59 -0.57 -1.60
N PRO A 74 -14.94 -1.83 -1.94
CA PRO A 74 -15.46 -2.77 -0.96
C PRO A 74 -14.42 -2.98 0.16
N ALA A 75 -14.90 -2.92 1.40
CA ALA A 75 -14.13 -3.05 2.63
C ALA A 75 -13.53 -4.46 2.83
#